data_AF-A0A967JFY8-F1
#
_entry.id   AF-A0A967JFY8-F1
#
_cell.length_a   1.000
_cell.length_b   1.000
_cell.length_c   1.000
_cell.angle_alpha   90.00
_cell.angle_beta   90.00
_cell.angle_gamma   90.00
#
_symmetry.space_group_name_H-M   'P 1'
#
loop_
_entity.id
_entity.type
_entity.pdbx_description
1 polymer ?
#
loop_
_entity_poly.entity_id
_entity_poly.type
_entity_poly.pdbx_seq_one_letter_code
_entity_poly.pdbx_strand_id
1 'polypeptide(L)'
;MPVEPEVTPYGAWASSITAASLVSGAVGISEVRSEGGRIWWAESRPDEGGRTAVMCDGGEFTAPEANVRTLVHEYGGGAWWPHDGSLYHVDFADQRLRRRDPDGTEVLLTPEPATPRGLRYADGRVTPDGRWCVVVRERHDTGGEPANELVAVATDGSGEVREVWGDADFVMTPRLSR
;
A
#
# COMPACT_ATOMS: atom_id res chain seq x y z
N MET A 1 2.00 -16.17 53.95
CA MET A 1 3.21 -15.36 54.18
C MET A 1 3.21 -14.27 53.13
N PRO A 2 3.18 -12.97 53.50
CA PRO A 2 3.29 -11.90 52.53
C PRO A 2 4.68 -11.93 51.90
N VAL A 3 4.77 -11.77 50.59
CA VAL A 3 6.04 -11.67 49.88
C VAL A 3 6.55 -10.25 50.08
N GLU A 4 7.70 -10.08 50.74
CA GLU A 4 8.37 -8.79 50.81
C GLU A 4 8.88 -8.42 49.41
N PRO A 5 8.64 -7.19 48.91
CA PRO A 5 9.11 -6.78 47.61
C PRO A 5 10.64 -6.66 47.60
N GLU A 6 11.28 -7.28 46.61
CA GLU A 6 12.73 -7.19 46.43
C GLU A 6 13.11 -5.80 45.90
N VAL A 7 13.90 -5.05 46.67
CA VAL A 7 14.37 -3.72 46.29
C VAL A 7 15.60 -3.86 45.39
N THR A 8 15.49 -3.42 44.14
CA THR A 8 16.55 -3.45 43.13
C THR A 8 16.77 -2.06 42.51
N PRO A 9 18.00 -1.72 42.09
CA PRO A 9 18.28 -0.43 41.44
C PRO A 9 17.43 -0.21 40.18
N TYR A 10 17.14 1.05 39.85
CA TYR A 10 16.47 1.40 38.60
C TYR A 10 17.25 0.83 37.40
N GLY A 11 16.54 0.13 36.51
CA GLY A 11 17.12 -0.52 35.33
C GLY A 11 17.69 -1.93 35.56
N ALA A 12 17.71 -2.43 36.80
CA ALA A 12 18.19 -3.77 37.15
C ALA A 12 17.06 -4.78 37.42
N TRP A 13 15.81 -4.39 37.18
CA TRP A 13 14.66 -5.27 37.36
C TRP A 13 14.71 -6.40 36.36
N ALA A 14 14.55 -7.63 36.83
CA ALA A 14 14.45 -8.79 35.96
C ALA A 14 13.24 -8.60 35.03
N SER A 15 13.50 -8.46 33.73
CA SER A 15 12.47 -8.29 32.71
C SER A 15 12.21 -9.63 32.02
N SER A 16 10.95 -10.05 31.97
CA SER A 16 10.50 -11.15 31.10
C SER A 16 10.41 -10.73 29.64
N ILE A 17 10.46 -9.42 29.35
CA ILE A 17 10.53 -8.86 28.00
C ILE A 17 12.01 -8.83 27.59
N THR A 18 12.38 -9.74 26.69
CA THR A 18 13.74 -9.81 26.15
C THR A 18 13.89 -8.89 24.94
N ALA A 19 15.13 -8.61 24.52
CA ALA A 19 15.35 -7.92 23.24
C ALA A 19 14.71 -8.70 22.06
N ALA A 20 14.72 -10.04 22.11
CA ALA A 20 14.05 -10.87 21.12
C ALA A 20 12.52 -10.71 21.14
N SER A 21 11.91 -10.46 22.31
CA SER A 21 10.47 -10.17 22.45
C SER A 21 10.04 -8.86 21.78
N LEU A 22 10.98 -7.93 21.57
CA LEU A 22 10.73 -6.69 20.83
C LEU A 22 10.85 -6.88 19.31
N VAL A 23 11.61 -7.89 18.88
CA VAL A 23 11.90 -8.17 17.48
C VAL A 23 11.02 -9.30 16.93
N SER A 24 10.42 -10.13 17.80
CA SER A 24 9.41 -11.10 17.38
C SER A 24 8.27 -10.35 16.70
N GLY A 25 8.18 -10.48 15.38
CA GLY A 25 7.32 -9.66 14.54
C GLY A 25 5.88 -9.76 14.98
N ALA A 26 5.35 -8.71 15.62
CA ALA A 26 3.91 -8.59 15.75
C ALA A 26 3.35 -8.23 14.38
N VAL A 27 2.46 -9.08 13.88
CA VAL A 27 1.62 -8.77 12.73
C VAL A 27 0.87 -7.48 13.03
N GLY A 28 1.10 -6.44 12.22
CA GLY A 28 0.41 -5.16 12.31
C GLY A 28 -0.73 -5.12 11.30
N ILE A 29 -1.94 -4.82 11.76
CA ILE A 29 -3.11 -4.60 10.89
C ILE A 29 -3.30 -3.10 10.68
N SER A 30 -3.49 -2.69 9.44
CA SER A 30 -3.75 -1.30 9.06
C SER A 30 -4.71 -1.17 7.87
N GLU A 31 -5.11 0.06 7.55
CA GLU A 31 -5.91 0.39 6.35
C GLU A 31 -7.17 -0.46 6.14
N VAL A 32 -7.93 -0.76 7.20
CA VAL A 32 -9.16 -1.57 7.08
C VAL A 32 -10.19 -0.87 6.18
N ARG A 33 -10.71 -1.61 5.18
CA ARG A 33 -11.71 -1.12 4.22
C ARG A 33 -12.85 -2.14 4.07
N SER A 34 -14.06 -1.62 3.90
CA SER A 34 -15.23 -2.43 3.52
C SER A 34 -15.61 -2.07 2.09
N GLU A 35 -15.72 -3.07 1.22
CA GLU A 35 -16.11 -2.90 -0.17
C GLU A 35 -16.82 -4.16 -0.69
N GLY A 36 -17.94 -3.98 -1.40
CA GLY A 36 -18.69 -5.10 -1.98
C GLY A 36 -19.17 -6.15 -0.96
N GLY A 37 -19.40 -5.74 0.30
CA GLY A 37 -19.77 -6.65 1.40
C GLY A 37 -18.61 -7.47 1.98
N ARG A 38 -17.37 -7.21 1.55
CA ARG A 38 -16.15 -7.88 2.01
C ARG A 38 -15.31 -6.95 2.88
N ILE A 39 -14.49 -7.52 3.76
CA ILE A 39 -13.56 -6.76 4.60
C ILE A 39 -12.14 -7.01 4.14
N TRP A 40 -11.41 -5.92 3.90
CA TRP A 40 -10.04 -5.89 3.44
C TRP A 40 -9.15 -5.16 4.44
N TRP A 41 -7.89 -5.57 4.57
CA TRP A 41 -6.91 -4.86 5.38
C TRP A 41 -5.48 -5.09 4.87
N ALA A 42 -4.58 -4.19 5.25
CA ALA A 42 -3.14 -4.40 5.08
C ALA A 42 -2.58 -5.08 6.33
N GLU A 43 -1.69 -6.04 6.11
CA GLU A 43 -1.05 -6.82 7.16
C GLU A 43 0.47 -6.78 6.98
N SER A 44 1.18 -6.27 7.99
CA SER A 44 2.65 -6.28 7.96
C SER A 44 3.17 -7.69 8.23
N ARG A 45 4.20 -8.10 7.45
CA ARG A 45 4.89 -9.38 7.57
C ARG A 45 6.36 -9.14 7.92
N PRO A 46 6.71 -8.88 9.20
CA PRO A 46 8.10 -8.62 9.59
C PRO A 46 9.05 -9.76 9.22
N ASP A 47 8.59 -11.01 9.35
CA ASP A 47 9.39 -12.22 9.08
C ASP A 47 9.51 -12.53 7.57
N GLU A 48 8.79 -11.81 6.70
CA GLU A 48 8.81 -11.99 5.23
C GLU A 48 9.41 -10.74 4.56
N GLY A 49 10.60 -10.34 5.04
CA GLY A 49 11.30 -9.17 4.51
C GLY A 49 10.61 -7.83 4.79
N GLY A 50 9.72 -7.80 5.79
CA GLY A 50 8.95 -6.61 6.14
C GLY A 50 7.92 -6.20 5.07
N ARG A 51 7.49 -7.15 4.22
CA ARG A 51 6.48 -6.87 3.20
C ARG A 51 5.12 -6.57 3.81
N THR A 52 4.29 -5.87 3.04
CA THR A 52 2.87 -5.68 3.38
C THR A 52 2.01 -6.55 2.46
N ALA A 53 1.23 -7.44 3.07
CA ALA A 53 0.22 -8.24 2.38
C ALA A 53 -1.13 -7.52 2.44
N VAL A 54 -1.99 -7.74 1.44
CA VAL A 54 -3.40 -7.33 1.53
C VAL A 54 -4.24 -8.58 1.73
N MET A 55 -5.05 -8.53 2.77
CA MET A 55 -5.92 -9.62 3.21
C MET A 55 -7.37 -9.30 2.86
N CYS A 56 -8.17 -10.34 2.64
CA CYS A 56 -9.61 -10.24 2.43
C CYS A 56 -10.33 -11.45 3.06
N ASP A 57 -11.35 -11.19 3.88
CA ASP A 57 -12.21 -12.20 4.52
C ASP A 57 -11.46 -13.37 5.19
N GLY A 58 -10.26 -13.10 5.72
CA GLY A 58 -9.44 -14.08 6.45
C GLY A 58 -8.33 -14.74 5.63
N GLY A 59 -8.25 -14.48 4.33
CA GLY A 59 -7.20 -15.00 3.44
C GLY A 59 -6.30 -13.90 2.90
N GLU A 60 -5.05 -14.22 2.59
CA GLU A 60 -4.18 -13.32 1.83
C GLU A 60 -4.67 -13.25 0.38
N PHE A 61 -4.90 -12.02 -0.10
CA PHE A 61 -5.35 -11.76 -1.47
C PHE A 61 -4.18 -11.43 -2.41
N THR A 62 -3.11 -10.83 -1.88
CA THR A 62 -1.87 -10.57 -2.62
C THR A 62 -1.15 -11.84 -3.05
N ALA A 63 -0.28 -11.72 -4.06
CA ALA A 63 0.66 -12.80 -4.37
C ALA A 63 1.68 -12.98 -3.22
N PRO A 64 2.20 -14.18 -2.96
CA PRO A 64 3.06 -14.46 -1.79
C PRO A 64 4.28 -13.56 -1.64
N GLU A 65 4.89 -13.12 -2.75
CA GLU A 65 6.09 -12.27 -2.73
C GLU A 65 5.77 -10.77 -2.89
N ALA A 66 4.49 -10.42 -3.07
CA ALA A 66 4.10 -9.04 -3.30
C ALA A 66 4.30 -8.21 -2.02
N ASN A 67 4.83 -7.01 -2.22
CA ASN A 67 5.01 -6.05 -1.15
C ASN A 67 4.21 -4.79 -1.45
N VAL A 68 2.99 -4.72 -0.90
CA VAL A 68 2.04 -3.63 -1.17
C VAL A 68 2.45 -2.36 -0.43
N ARG A 69 3.38 -1.63 -1.03
CA ARG A 69 3.93 -0.39 -0.47
C ARG A 69 4.33 0.59 -1.57
N THR A 70 3.95 1.83 -1.37
CA THR A 70 4.30 2.95 -2.25
C THR A 70 5.32 3.88 -1.59
N LEU A 71 6.10 4.56 -2.42
CA LEU A 71 7.05 5.60 -2.07
C LEU A 71 6.50 7.02 -2.31
N VAL A 72 5.23 7.16 -2.69
CA VAL A 72 4.61 8.50 -2.77
C VAL A 72 4.74 9.18 -1.41
N HIS A 73 5.18 10.44 -1.45
CA HIS A 73 5.56 11.29 -0.32
C HIS A 73 6.62 10.70 0.62
N GLU A 74 7.27 9.59 0.27
CA GLU A 74 8.26 8.85 1.09
C GLU A 74 7.75 8.31 2.44
N TYR A 75 6.55 8.71 2.88
CA TYR A 75 5.91 8.27 4.12
C TYR A 75 5.13 6.95 3.95
N GLY A 76 4.71 6.62 2.73
CA GLY A 76 3.89 5.43 2.45
C GLY A 76 2.42 5.58 2.87
N GLY A 77 1.64 4.52 2.61
CA GLY A 77 0.18 4.48 2.78
C GLY A 77 -0.58 4.69 1.46
N GLY A 78 -1.83 4.19 1.40
CA GLY A 78 -2.66 4.34 0.20
C GLY A 78 -2.17 3.52 -1.01
N ALA A 79 -1.32 2.52 -0.77
CA ALA A 79 -0.74 1.67 -1.82
C ALA A 79 -1.75 0.71 -2.45
N TRP A 80 -2.98 0.62 -1.94
CA TRP A 80 -4.00 -0.29 -2.44
C TRP A 80 -5.43 0.19 -2.21
N TRP A 81 -6.34 -0.35 -3.01
CA TRP A 81 -7.78 -0.17 -2.88
C TRP A 81 -8.54 -1.33 -3.55
N PRO A 82 -9.59 -1.87 -2.93
CA PRO A 82 -10.46 -2.85 -3.55
C PRO A 82 -11.51 -2.16 -4.43
N HIS A 83 -11.93 -2.83 -5.50
CA HIS A 83 -13.08 -2.45 -6.31
C HIS A 83 -13.66 -3.67 -7.01
N ASP A 84 -14.97 -3.87 -6.91
CA ASP A 84 -15.70 -4.98 -7.55
C ASP A 84 -15.05 -6.37 -7.35
N GLY A 85 -14.54 -6.62 -6.14
CA GLY A 85 -13.88 -7.88 -5.78
C GLY A 85 -12.41 -8.00 -6.18
N SER A 86 -11.88 -7.11 -7.03
CA SER A 86 -10.47 -7.05 -7.42
C SER A 86 -9.66 -6.13 -6.51
N LEU A 87 -8.37 -6.42 -6.39
CA LEU A 87 -7.38 -5.62 -5.67
C LEU A 87 -6.57 -4.77 -6.65
N TYR A 88 -6.65 -3.46 -6.52
CA TYR A 88 -5.74 -2.54 -7.18
C TYR A 88 -4.63 -2.19 -6.19
N HIS A 89 -3.38 -2.35 -6.58
CA HIS A 89 -2.27 -2.09 -5.69
C HIS A 89 -0.99 -1.70 -6.41
N VAL A 90 -0.07 -1.12 -5.65
CA VAL A 90 1.30 -0.79 -6.05
C VAL A 90 2.24 -1.74 -5.35
N ASP A 91 3.16 -2.35 -6.11
CA ASP A 91 4.21 -3.16 -5.54
C ASP A 91 5.48 -2.32 -5.27
N PHE A 92 6.12 -2.58 -4.13
CA PHE A 92 7.32 -1.90 -3.72
C PHE A 92 8.49 -2.06 -4.71
N ALA A 93 8.57 -3.22 -5.36
CA ALA A 93 9.68 -3.62 -6.22
C ALA A 93 9.84 -2.69 -7.42
N ASP A 94 8.73 -2.32 -8.08
CA ASP A 94 8.74 -1.54 -9.31
C ASP A 94 7.93 -0.23 -9.25
N GLN A 95 7.13 -0.03 -8.19
CA GLN A 95 6.23 1.10 -8.02
C GLN A 95 5.12 1.21 -9.08
N ARG A 96 4.85 0.12 -9.81
CA ARG A 96 3.82 0.09 -10.86
C ARG A 96 2.47 -0.32 -10.27
N LEU A 97 1.41 0.31 -10.81
CA LEU A 97 0.04 0.00 -10.46
C LEU A 97 -0.40 -1.27 -11.21
N ARG A 98 -1.04 -2.19 -10.48
CA ARG A 98 -1.58 -3.43 -11.02
C ARG A 98 -2.95 -3.75 -10.42
N ARG A 99 -3.74 -4.52 -11.17
CA ARG A 99 -4.99 -5.14 -10.72
C ARG A 99 -4.75 -6.63 -10.52
N ARG A 100 -5.24 -7.17 -9.41
CA ARG A 100 -5.31 -8.60 -9.14
C ARG A 100 -6.77 -9.01 -8.99
N ASP A 101 -7.19 -9.96 -9.82
CA ASP A 101 -8.57 -10.45 -9.83
C ASP A 101 -8.75 -11.63 -8.84
N PRO A 102 -10.00 -11.99 -8.48
CA PRO A 102 -10.26 -13.06 -7.51
C PRO A 102 -9.70 -14.43 -7.89
N ASP A 103 -9.49 -14.69 -9.18
CA ASP A 103 -8.86 -15.92 -9.68
C ASP A 103 -7.33 -15.91 -9.58
N GLY A 104 -6.74 -14.80 -9.11
CA GLY A 104 -5.31 -14.59 -8.98
C GLY A 104 -4.63 -14.07 -10.24
N THR A 105 -5.37 -13.81 -11.33
CA THR A 105 -4.88 -13.11 -12.51
C THR A 105 -4.37 -11.73 -12.11
N GLU A 106 -3.17 -11.36 -12.57
CA GLU A 106 -2.57 -10.06 -12.32
C GLU A 106 -2.32 -9.31 -13.64
N VAL A 107 -2.74 -8.05 -13.69
CA VAL A 107 -2.63 -7.17 -14.87
C VAL A 107 -1.94 -5.88 -14.47
N LEU A 108 -0.82 -5.57 -15.12
CA LEU A 108 -0.16 -4.27 -15.00
C LEU A 108 -0.99 -3.20 -15.69
N LEU A 109 -1.26 -2.11 -14.98
CA LEU A 109 -2.12 -1.02 -15.48
C LEU A 109 -1.33 0.19 -15.97
N THR A 110 -0.09 0.33 -15.53
CA THR A 110 0.80 1.44 -15.91
C THR A 110 1.95 0.95 -16.77
N PRO A 111 2.46 1.75 -17.71
CA PRO A 111 3.63 1.39 -18.51
C PRO A 111 4.88 1.22 -17.63
N GLU A 112 5.91 0.59 -18.19
CA GLU A 112 7.24 0.56 -17.58
C GLU A 112 7.82 1.99 -17.59
N PRO A 113 8.27 2.53 -16.45
CA PRO A 113 8.86 3.86 -16.41
C PRO A 113 10.26 3.87 -17.06
N ALA A 114 10.65 5.00 -17.64
CA ALA A 114 11.99 5.16 -18.23
C ALA A 114 13.13 5.05 -17.19
N THR A 115 12.85 5.46 -15.95
CA THR A 115 13.74 5.29 -14.80
C THR A 115 13.09 4.31 -13.83
N PRO A 116 13.81 3.28 -13.35
CA PRO A 116 13.27 2.34 -12.37
C PRO A 116 12.65 3.07 -11.19
N ARG A 117 11.38 2.77 -10.88
CA ARG A 117 10.63 3.38 -9.76
C ARG A 117 10.47 4.91 -9.86
N GLY A 118 10.64 5.45 -11.08
CA GLY A 118 10.53 6.88 -11.39
C GLY A 118 9.09 7.38 -11.52
N LEU A 119 8.12 6.49 -11.68
CA LEU A 119 6.69 6.78 -11.58
C LEU A 119 6.14 6.02 -10.38
N ARG A 120 5.51 6.73 -9.44
CA ARG A 120 4.98 6.16 -8.20
C ARG A 120 3.51 6.51 -8.08
N TYR A 121 2.71 5.62 -7.51
CA TYR A 121 1.26 5.78 -7.45
C TYR A 121 0.72 5.55 -6.03
N ALA A 122 -0.36 6.23 -5.67
CA ALA A 122 -1.04 6.05 -4.40
C ALA A 122 -2.50 6.54 -4.45
N ASP A 123 -3.28 6.19 -3.44
CA ASP A 123 -4.57 6.82 -3.14
C ASP A 123 -5.65 6.68 -4.24
N GLY A 124 -5.60 5.62 -5.04
CA GLY A 124 -6.48 5.45 -6.20
C GLY A 124 -7.95 5.17 -5.88
N ARG A 125 -8.82 5.56 -6.81
CA ARG A 125 -10.26 5.28 -6.83
C ARG A 125 -10.68 4.88 -8.24
N VAL A 126 -11.29 3.71 -8.34
CA VAL A 126 -11.86 3.24 -9.62
C VAL A 126 -13.20 3.94 -9.86
N THR A 127 -13.45 4.35 -11.10
CA THR A 127 -14.71 4.98 -11.52
C THR A 127 -15.87 3.98 -11.43
N PRO A 128 -17.12 4.44 -11.24
CA PRO A 128 -18.27 3.53 -11.12
C PRO A 128 -18.49 2.60 -12.32
N ASP A 129 -18.05 3.03 -13.50
CA ASP A 129 -18.10 2.22 -14.73
C ASP A 129 -16.92 1.25 -14.87
N GLY A 130 -16.02 1.21 -13.89
CA GLY A 130 -14.85 0.34 -13.84
C GLY A 130 -13.73 0.71 -14.79
N ARG A 131 -13.89 1.71 -15.68
CA ARG A 131 -12.97 1.95 -16.81
C ARG A 131 -11.68 2.66 -16.43
N TRP A 132 -11.73 3.54 -15.43
CA TRP A 132 -10.59 4.37 -15.05
C TRP A 132 -10.31 4.23 -13.56
N CYS A 133 -9.04 4.27 -13.20
CA CYS A 133 -8.59 4.47 -11.84
C CYS A 133 -7.98 5.86 -11.73
N VAL A 134 -8.66 6.78 -11.02
CA VAL A 134 -8.12 8.10 -10.69
C VAL A 134 -7.19 7.95 -9.50
N VAL A 135 -5.91 8.28 -9.66
CA VAL A 135 -4.84 7.95 -8.71
C VAL A 135 -3.85 9.10 -8.61
N VAL A 136 -3.22 9.26 -7.44
CA VAL A 136 -2.07 10.16 -7.27
C VAL A 136 -0.88 9.56 -8.01
N ARG A 137 -0.15 10.38 -8.76
CA ARG A 137 1.12 10.02 -9.39
C ARG A 137 2.20 10.99 -8.95
N GLU A 138 3.33 10.45 -8.49
CA GLU A 138 4.59 11.18 -8.38
C GLU A 138 5.51 10.83 -9.54
N ARG A 139 6.11 11.84 -10.14
CA ARG A 139 7.09 11.70 -11.21
C ARG A 139 8.46 12.19 -10.80
N HIS A 140 9.43 11.30 -10.84
CA HIS A 140 10.83 11.54 -10.46
C HIS A 140 11.76 11.57 -11.69
N ASP A 141 11.20 11.78 -12.89
CA ASP A 141 11.92 11.84 -14.17
C ASP A 141 12.40 13.26 -14.54
N THR A 142 12.11 14.27 -13.71
CA THR A 142 12.39 15.69 -13.98
C THR A 142 13.81 16.13 -13.57
N GLY A 143 14.56 15.30 -12.84
CA GLY A 143 15.91 15.63 -12.34
C GLY A 143 15.93 16.69 -11.24
N GLY A 144 14.77 17.06 -10.69
CA GLY A 144 14.59 18.04 -9.61
C GLY A 144 13.53 17.57 -8.62
N GLU A 145 12.74 18.51 -8.08
CA GLU A 145 11.60 18.15 -7.24
C GLU A 145 10.60 17.28 -8.03
N PRO A 146 10.03 16.24 -7.38
CA PRO A 146 9.06 15.38 -8.04
C PRO A 146 7.77 16.15 -8.35
N ALA A 147 7.22 15.91 -9.53
CA ALA A 147 5.91 16.47 -9.91
C ALA A 147 4.79 15.60 -9.32
N ASN A 148 3.81 16.25 -8.69
CA ASN A 148 2.65 15.63 -8.05
C ASN A 148 1.39 15.85 -8.89
N GLU A 149 0.77 14.77 -9.33
CA GLU A 149 -0.33 14.82 -10.30
C GLU A 149 -1.50 13.91 -9.87
N LEU A 150 -2.71 14.26 -10.30
CA LEU A 150 -3.83 13.32 -10.39
C LEU A 150 -3.88 12.81 -11.82
N VAL A 151 -3.91 11.49 -11.97
CA VAL A 151 -4.02 10.83 -13.28
C VAL A 151 -5.16 9.83 -13.31
N ALA A 152 -5.77 9.64 -14.46
CA ALA A 152 -6.69 8.54 -14.74
C ALA A 152 -5.92 7.45 -15.49
N VAL A 153 -5.80 6.27 -14.88
CA VAL A 153 -5.17 5.07 -15.47
C VAL A 153 -6.26 4.14 -15.97
N ALA A 154 -6.18 3.68 -17.22
CA ALA A 154 -7.13 2.71 -17.76
C ALA A 154 -6.98 1.36 -17.03
N THR A 155 -8.11 0.73 -16.69
CA THR A 155 -8.14 -0.51 -15.91
C THR A 155 -8.08 -1.78 -16.77
N ASP A 156 -8.08 -1.63 -18.10
CA ASP A 156 -8.11 -2.70 -19.09
C ASP A 156 -6.72 -3.31 -19.39
N GLY A 157 -5.66 -2.79 -18.77
CA GLY A 157 -4.29 -3.24 -18.99
C GLY A 157 -3.63 -2.64 -20.25
N SER A 158 -4.25 -1.67 -20.91
CA SER A 158 -3.67 -0.96 -22.06
C SER A 158 -2.42 -0.15 -21.73
N GLY A 159 -2.22 0.20 -20.44
CA GLY A 159 -1.17 1.13 -20.04
C GLY A 159 -1.53 2.60 -20.30
N GLU A 160 -2.77 2.92 -20.68
CA GLU A 160 -3.18 4.29 -20.93
C GLU A 160 -3.26 5.10 -19.63
N VAL A 161 -2.61 6.27 -19.61
CA VAL A 161 -2.60 7.20 -18.47
C VAL A 161 -2.89 8.61 -18.97
N ARG A 162 -3.87 9.27 -18.35
CA ARG A 162 -4.25 10.66 -18.66
C ARG A 162 -4.07 11.54 -17.44
N GLU A 163 -3.42 12.68 -17.62
CA GLU A 163 -3.36 13.69 -16.57
C GLU A 163 -4.74 14.34 -16.38
N VAL A 164 -5.14 14.49 -15.11
CA VAL A 164 -6.37 15.15 -14.68
C VAL A 164 -6.02 16.49 -14.03
N TRP A 165 -4.92 16.55 -13.28
CA TRP A 165 -4.43 17.74 -12.58
C TRP A 165 -2.93 17.62 -12.27
N GLY A 166 -2.18 18.72 -12.28
CA GLY A 166 -0.74 18.72 -11.99
C GLY A 166 -0.14 20.05 -11.53
N ASP A 167 -0.98 21.02 -11.15
CA ASP A 167 -0.55 22.40 -10.85
C ASP A 167 -0.46 22.66 -9.32
N ALA A 168 0.07 21.69 -8.57
CA ALA A 168 0.23 21.79 -7.12
C ALA A 168 1.47 21.05 -6.62
N ASP A 169 2.09 21.57 -5.55
CA ASP A 169 3.26 20.95 -4.93
C ASP A 169 2.93 19.56 -4.33
N PHE A 170 1.70 19.38 -3.86
CA PHE A 170 1.19 18.11 -3.34
C PHE A 170 -0.27 17.90 -3.75
N VAL A 171 -0.61 16.65 -4.09
CA VAL A 171 -1.99 16.22 -4.35
C VAL A 171 -2.25 14.91 -3.61
N MET A 172 -3.49 14.71 -3.16
CA MET A 172 -3.84 13.54 -2.37
C MET A 172 -5.31 13.19 -2.48
N THR A 173 -5.61 11.92 -2.26
CA THR A 173 -6.96 11.42 -1.94
C THR A 173 -8.08 11.89 -2.90
N PRO A 174 -8.02 11.54 -4.20
CA PRO A 174 -9.12 11.82 -5.12
C PRO A 174 -10.45 11.23 -4.61
N ARG A 175 -11.53 12.00 -4.75
CA ARG A 175 -12.90 11.59 -4.39
C ARG A 175 -13.81 11.81 -5.57
N LEU A 176 -14.34 10.72 -6.10
CA LEU A 176 -15.35 10.77 -7.15
C LEU A 176 -16.70 11.15 -6.52
N SER A 177 -17.42 12.08 -7.14
CA SER A 177 -18.81 12.32 -6.81
C SER A 177 -19.64 11.06 -7.14
N ARG A 178 -20.62 10.76 -6.28
CA ARG A 178 -21.61 9.72 -6.56
C ARG A 178 -22.57 10.14 -7.65
#